data_AF-A0A850A2B0-F1
#
_entry.id   AF-A0A850A2B0-F1
#
_cell.length_a   1.000
_cell.length_b   1.000
_cell.length_c   1.000
_cell.angle_alpha   90.00
_cell.angle_beta   90.00
_cell.angle_gamma   90.00
#
_symmetry.space_group_name_H-M   'P 1'
#
loop_
_entity.id
_entity.type
_entity.pdbx_description
1 polymer ?
#
loop_
_entity_poly.entity_id
_entity_poly.type
_entity_poly.pdbx_seq_one_letter_code
_entity_poly.pdbx_strand_id
1 'polypeptide(L)' 'MERVFVDTSGWFAFANRGDPKHHRVAAVLRRFEGRLVTSSFILTKR' A
#
# COMPACT_ATOMS: atom_id res chain seq x y z
N MET A 1 7.89 -2.90 -14.38
CA MET A 1 7.65 -1.57 -13.76
C MET A 1 8.50 -1.50 -12.51
N GLU A 2 9.51 -0.63 -12.44
CA GLU A 2 10.51 -0.65 -11.35
C GLU A 2 9.96 -0.13 -10.01
N ARG A 3 9.06 0.85 -10.06
CA ARG A 3 8.51 1.54 -8.90
C ARG A 3 7.00 1.69 -9.01
N VAL A 4 6.29 1.50 -7.91
CA VAL A 4 4.85 1.75 -7.80
C VAL A 4 4.62 2.64 -6.59
N PHE A 5 3.87 3.72 -6.80
CA PHE A 5 3.46 4.61 -5.73
C PHE A 5 2.24 4.04 -5.00
N VAL A 6 2.30 3.95 -3.68
CA VAL A 6 1.22 3.45 -2.81
C VAL A 6 0.62 4.62 -2.06
N ASP A 7 -0.65 4.92 -2.32
CA ASP A 7 -1.37 6.00 -1.64
C ASP A 7 -1.83 5.59 -0.22
N THR A 8 -2.42 6.54 0.50
CA THR A 8 -2.98 6.34 1.86
C THR A 8 -3.99 5.20 1.94
N SER A 9 -4.92 5.10 0.98
CA SER A 9 -5.93 4.03 0.92
C SER A 9 -5.30 2.66 0.65
N GLY A 10 -4.23 2.62 -0.14
CA GLY A 10 -3.44 1.41 -0.38
C GLY A 10 -2.80 0.91 0.92
N TRP A 11 -2.15 1.80 1.68
CA TRP A 11 -1.59 1.44 2.98
C TRP A 11 -2.65 1.06 4.00
N PHE A 12 -3.77 1.79 4.03
CA PHE A 12 -4.87 1.49 4.94
C PHE A 12 -5.46 0.10 4.70
N ALA A 13 -5.81 -0.22 3.46
CA ALA A 13 -6.34 -1.53 3.10
C ALA A 13 -5.31 -2.65 3.34
N PHE A 14 -4.02 -2.38 3.15
CA PHE A 14 -2.96 -3.33 3.45
C PHE A 14 -2.84 -3.64 4.95
N ALA A 15 -2.89 -2.60 5.80
CA ALA A 15 -2.71 -2.75 7.25
C ALA A 15 -3.98 -3.24 7.97
N ASN A 16 -5.16 -2.81 7.51
CA ASN A 16 -6.44 -3.14 8.12
C ASN A 16 -7.00 -4.46 7.58
N ARG A 17 -6.90 -5.56 8.35
CA ARG A 17 -7.49 -6.87 7.99
C ARG A 17 -9.01 -6.84 7.82
N GLY A 18 -9.70 -5.88 8.43
CA GLY A 18 -11.14 -5.70 8.27
C GLY A 18 -11.55 -4.90 7.04
N ASP A 19 -10.60 -4.33 6.28
CA ASP A 19 -10.91 -3.64 5.03
C ASP A 19 -11.38 -4.67 3.97
N PRO A 20 -12.52 -4.45 3.29
CA PRO A 20 -13.02 -5.38 2.26
C PRO A 20 -12.03 -5.64 1.12
N LYS A 21 -11.10 -4.71 0.86
CA LYS A 21 -10.07 -4.82 -0.16
C LYS A 21 -8.76 -5.41 0.36
N HIS A 22 -8.67 -5.73 1.65
CA HIS A 22 -7.44 -6.21 2.30
C HIS A 22 -6.78 -7.35 1.53
N HIS A 23 -7.51 -8.43 1.26
CA HIS A 23 -6.95 -9.60 0.58
C HIS A 23 -6.40 -9.27 -0.80
N ARG A 24 -7.09 -8.42 -1.57
CA ARG A 24 -6.67 -8.01 -2.91
C ARG A 24 -5.41 -7.14 -2.84
N VAL A 25 -5.40 -6.14 -1.97
CA VAL A 25 -4.25 -5.22 -1.81
C VAL A 25 -3.03 -5.97 -1.27
N ALA A 26 -3.22 -6.80 -0.24
CA ALA A 26 -2.15 -7.61 0.33
C ALA A 26 -1.54 -8.59 -0.68
N ALA A 27 -2.35 -9.21 -1.54
CA ALA A 27 -1.86 -10.09 -2.59
C ALA A 27 -0.98 -9.34 -3.61
N VAL A 28 -1.40 -8.14 -4.02
CA VAL A 28 -0.64 -7.31 -4.97
C VAL A 28 0.66 -6.81 -4.35
N LEU A 29 0.61 -6.19 -3.16
CA LEU A 29 1.79 -5.59 -2.54
C LEU A 29 2.83 -6.63 -2.12
N ARG A 30 2.42 -7.83 -1.69
CA ARG A 30 3.36 -8.90 -1.32
C ARG A 30 4.03 -9.57 -2.51
N ARG A 31 3.39 -9.57 -3.69
CA ARG A 31 3.92 -10.19 -4.91
C ARG A 31 4.68 -9.22 -5.79
N PHE A 32 4.72 -7.93 -5.44
CA PHE A 32 5.39 -6.93 -6.24
C PHE A 32 6.91 -7.06 -6.07
N GLU A 33 7.61 -7.41 -7.14
CA GLU A 33 9.08 -7.60 -7.15
C GLU A 33 9.85 -6.29 -7.36
N GLY A 34 9.16 -5.16 -7.52
CA GLY A 34 9.78 -3.83 -7.61
C GLY A 34 9.80 -3.09 -6.27
N ARG A 35 10.06 -1.78 -6.32
CA ARG A 35 10.05 -0.93 -5.13
C ARG A 35 8.68 -0.26 -4.94
N LEU A 36 8.02 -0.56 -3.83
CA LEU A 36 6.90 0.21 -3.33
C LEU A 36 7.42 1.54 -2.79
N VAL A 37 6.90 2.65 -3.29
CA VAL A 37 7.26 4.00 -2.85
C VAL A 37 6.03 4.74 -2.37
N THR A 38 6.22 5.70 -1.46
CA THR A 38 5.16 6.58 -0.94
C THR A 38 5.79 7.93 -0.62
N SER A 39 4.99 8.95 -0.36
CA SER A 39 5.49 10.25 0.11
C SER A 39 5.40 10.36 1.63
N SER A 40 6.18 11.27 2.21
CA SER A 40 6.06 11.62 3.64
C SER A 40 4.65 12.11 3.96
N PHE A 41 4.03 12.91 3.09
CA PHE A 41 2.66 13.41 3.24
C PHE A 41 1.61 12.31 3.47
N ILE A 42 1.87 11.07 3.05
CA ILE A 42 0.98 9.92 3.28
C ILE A 42 1.21 9.26 4.65
N LEU A 43 2.44 9.26 5.16
CA LEU A 43 2.82 8.54 6.38
C LEU A 43 2.93 9.42 7.64
N THR A 44 3.27 10.69 7.49
CA THR A 44 3.32 11.61 8.64
C THR A 44 1.92 12.15 8.95
N LYS A 45 1.44 11.87 10.17
CA LYS A 45 0.42 12.71 10.81
C LYS A 45 1.05 14.07 11.12
N ARG A 46 0.34 15.15 10.76
CA ARG A 46 0.61 16.47 11.37
C ARG A 46 0.23 16.44 12.84
#